data_AF-A0A482VN40-F1
#
_entry.id   AF-A0A482VN40-F1
#
_cell.length_a   1.000
_cell.length_b   1.000
_cell.length_c   1.000
_cell.angle_alpha   90.00
_cell.angle_beta   90.00
_cell.angle_gamma   90.00
#
_symmetry.space_group_name_H-M   'P 1'
#
loop_
_entity.id
_entity.type
_entity.pdbx_description
1 polymer ?
#
loop_
_entity_poly.entity_id
_entity_poly.type
_entity_poly.pdbx_seq_one_letter_code
_entity_poly.pdbx_strand_id
1 'polypeptide(L)'
;MVLVRVILFAFCVNAAAAWDSEQLEVFDVVDEVKENFYTLLNISQSATNQEIKSAFRGLSLKLHPDKNPNVDTSVQFRNLVSVYEVLRSSTKRKYYDEVLVNGLPNWRSAVYYYRYVRKMGMVEVCIILFIFITIGQYLVNWASYLERKYTIEQNKKNKRKKSEKFSEPAVILQKPSIIDTLPIQIPRLLWYIVVSLPKTLGLIKTVVAQQIEEATKPPPPEEPEEVPVRVKTVRKRNKGFVLPEGPNFETTFHGSSDNSNSSVPPPVSSGGLWTDDDLAELIKLVKKYPGGTSGRWEIIAEAMGRSVPEVTYMANKMKENCYKLPNEQEEEQVQVKVKQKTKKDVDGGDDSVKKWSQTQQKALEEALAKYPKGCAERWDKIADCVPHKTKEECMMRFRYLAETVKKQKESSEQPPPD
;
A
#
# COMPACT_ATOMS: atom_id res chain seq x y z
N MET A 1 3.54 1.41 -24.13
CA MET A 1 2.37 0.75 -23.51
C MET A 1 1.76 1.55 -22.35
N VAL A 2 2.53 1.96 -21.32
CA VAL A 2 1.98 2.64 -20.12
C VAL A 2 1.12 3.87 -20.48
N LEU A 3 1.63 4.75 -21.36
CA LEU A 3 0.94 5.98 -21.78
C LEU A 3 -0.42 5.70 -22.45
N VAL A 4 -0.51 4.65 -23.28
CA VAL A 4 -1.77 4.20 -23.90
C VAL A 4 -2.76 3.66 -22.85
N ARG A 5 -2.27 2.94 -21.83
CA ARG A 5 -3.13 2.48 -20.71
C ARG A 5 -3.63 3.63 -19.85
N VAL A 6 -2.82 4.66 -19.63
CA VAL A 6 -3.24 5.88 -18.90
C VAL A 6 -4.28 6.68 -19.70
N ILE A 7 -4.10 6.83 -21.02
CA ILE A 7 -5.08 7.49 -21.89
C ILE A 7 -6.41 6.71 -21.93
N LEU A 8 -6.36 5.38 -22.10
CA LEU A 8 -7.57 4.55 -22.03
C LEU A 8 -8.26 4.65 -20.67
N PHE A 9 -7.51 4.62 -19.57
CA PHE A 9 -8.07 4.76 -18.22
C PHE A 9 -8.73 6.14 -18.02
N ALA A 10 -8.07 7.23 -18.43
CA ALA A 10 -8.64 8.58 -18.39
C ALA A 10 -9.88 8.73 -19.28
N PHE A 11 -9.90 8.08 -20.45
CA PHE A 11 -11.07 8.05 -21.33
C PHE A 11 -12.24 7.28 -20.69
N CYS A 12 -11.98 6.14 -20.05
CA CYS A 12 -12.98 5.39 -19.28
C CYS A 12 -13.52 6.18 -18.08
N VAL A 13 -12.68 6.94 -17.37
CA VAL A 13 -13.12 7.81 -16.27
C VAL A 13 -14.02 8.94 -16.77
N ASN A 14 -13.70 9.56 -17.91
CA ASN A 14 -14.58 10.57 -18.52
C ASN A 14 -15.89 9.97 -19.05
N ALA A 15 -15.88 8.75 -19.59
CA ALA A 15 -17.10 8.04 -19.98
C ALA A 15 -17.99 7.67 -18.78
N ALA A 16 -17.41 7.42 -17.60
CA ALA A 16 -18.15 7.18 -16.37
C ALA A 16 -18.86 8.46 -15.85
N ALA A 17 -18.36 9.65 -16.18
CA ALA A 17 -18.99 10.93 -15.83
C ALA A 17 -20.26 11.26 -16.66
N ALA A 18 -20.65 10.41 -17.61
CA ALA A 18 -21.77 10.64 -18.53
C ALA A 18 -23.12 10.05 -18.07
N TRP A 19 -23.21 9.51 -16.85
CA TRP A 19 -24.49 9.05 -16.27
C TRP A 19 -25.19 10.23 -15.59
N ASP A 20 -26.20 10.78 -16.24
CA ASP A 20 -26.88 12.00 -15.79
C ASP A 20 -27.66 11.76 -14.48
N SER A 21 -27.28 12.47 -13.41
CA SER A 21 -27.98 12.45 -12.12
C SER A 21 -29.41 12.92 -12.26
N GLU A 22 -29.68 13.91 -13.13
CA GLU A 22 -31.00 14.49 -13.31
C GLU A 22 -32.00 13.47 -13.85
N GLN A 23 -31.57 12.62 -14.79
CA GLN A 23 -32.42 11.55 -15.33
C GLN A 23 -32.79 10.51 -14.24
N LEU A 24 -31.84 10.20 -13.37
CA LEU A 24 -32.00 9.22 -12.30
C LEU A 24 -32.90 9.74 -11.16
N GLU A 25 -32.77 11.02 -10.82
CA GLU A 25 -33.68 11.73 -9.92
C GLU A 25 -35.12 11.73 -10.46
N VAL A 26 -35.31 11.98 -11.77
CA VAL A 26 -36.64 11.88 -12.40
C VAL A 26 -37.21 10.47 -12.27
N PHE A 27 -36.44 9.41 -12.55
CA PHE A 27 -36.90 8.03 -12.36
C PHE A 27 -37.25 7.71 -10.90
N ASP A 28 -36.58 8.34 -9.94
CA ASP A 28 -36.84 8.14 -8.52
C ASP A 28 -38.13 8.87 -8.09
N VAL A 29 -38.39 10.09 -8.56
CA VAL A 29 -39.65 10.82 -8.30
C VAL A 29 -40.85 10.16 -8.97
N VAL A 30 -40.71 9.65 -10.21
CA VAL A 30 -41.81 8.93 -10.90
C VAL A 30 -42.24 7.67 -10.12
N ASP A 31 -41.28 6.95 -9.54
CA ASP A 31 -41.54 5.72 -8.77
C ASP A 31 -42.05 6.00 -7.35
N GLU A 32 -41.76 7.17 -6.77
CA GLU A 32 -42.38 7.62 -5.51
C GLU A 32 -43.83 8.08 -5.70
N VAL A 33 -44.11 8.86 -6.76
CA VAL A 33 -45.40 9.51 -6.97
C VAL A 33 -46.41 8.60 -7.69
N LYS A 34 -45.96 7.78 -8.65
CA LYS A 34 -46.75 6.81 -9.44
C LYS A 34 -47.98 7.35 -10.20
N GLU A 35 -48.19 8.66 -10.19
CA GLU A 35 -49.23 9.38 -10.92
C GLU A 35 -48.63 10.27 -12.02
N ASN A 36 -49.47 10.74 -12.94
CA ASN A 36 -49.02 11.69 -13.95
C ASN A 36 -48.88 13.10 -13.36
N PHE A 37 -47.71 13.71 -13.52
CA PHE A 37 -47.33 14.98 -12.89
C PHE A 37 -48.18 16.14 -13.40
N TYR A 38 -48.58 16.10 -14.67
CA TYR A 38 -49.45 17.10 -15.28
C TYR A 38 -50.89 16.99 -14.75
N THR A 39 -51.40 15.78 -14.53
CA THR A 39 -52.74 15.58 -13.92
C THR A 39 -52.75 15.95 -12.45
N LEU A 40 -51.69 15.65 -11.69
CA LEU A 40 -51.55 16.02 -10.28
C LEU A 40 -51.59 17.55 -10.11
N LEU A 41 -50.90 18.30 -10.97
CA LEU A 41 -50.94 19.77 -10.98
C LEU A 41 -52.18 20.36 -11.68
N ASN A 42 -53.03 19.55 -12.30
CA ASN A 42 -54.18 19.98 -13.12
C ASN A 42 -53.80 20.96 -14.25
N ILE A 43 -52.75 20.63 -15.01
CA ILE A 43 -52.23 21.42 -16.13
C ILE A 43 -52.06 20.59 -17.41
N SER A 44 -51.96 21.25 -18.56
CA SER A 44 -51.61 20.60 -19.83
C SER A 44 -50.14 20.17 -19.87
N GLN A 45 -49.83 19.12 -20.63
CA GLN A 45 -48.44 18.75 -20.99
C GLN A 45 -47.71 19.85 -21.76
N SER A 46 -48.45 20.76 -22.42
CA SER A 46 -47.90 21.94 -23.10
C SER A 46 -47.73 23.18 -22.21
N ALA A 47 -48.06 23.09 -20.91
CA ALA A 47 -48.07 24.24 -20.01
C ALA A 47 -46.69 24.90 -19.84
N THR A 48 -46.70 26.21 -19.71
CA THR A 48 -45.53 27.07 -19.51
C THR A 48 -45.01 27.00 -18.06
N ASN A 49 -43.75 27.37 -17.85
CA ASN A 49 -43.15 27.44 -16.51
C ASN A 49 -43.85 28.45 -15.56
N GLN A 50 -44.61 29.41 -16.10
CA GLN A 50 -45.41 30.34 -15.30
C GLN A 50 -46.69 29.67 -14.77
N GLU A 51 -47.37 28.89 -15.61
CA GLU A 51 -48.57 28.11 -15.25
C GLU A 51 -48.24 26.98 -14.27
N ILE A 52 -47.12 26.27 -14.48
CA ILE A 52 -46.61 25.27 -13.53
C ILE A 52 -46.40 25.90 -12.15
N LYS A 53 -45.84 27.13 -12.11
CA LYS A 53 -45.57 27.86 -10.87
C LYS A 53 -46.84 28.41 -10.20
N SER A 54 -47.86 28.81 -10.96
CA SER A 54 -49.14 29.25 -10.38
C SER A 54 -49.96 28.07 -9.85
N ALA A 55 -50.04 26.96 -10.59
CA ALA A 55 -50.68 25.72 -10.17
C ALA A 55 -50.03 25.15 -8.89
N PHE A 56 -48.69 25.06 -8.86
CA PHE A 56 -47.93 24.64 -7.67
C PHE A 56 -48.29 25.50 -6.45
N ARG A 57 -48.26 26.84 -6.56
CA ARG A 57 -48.63 27.74 -5.45
C ARG A 57 -50.05 27.49 -4.94
N GLY A 58 -51.02 27.29 -5.84
CA GLY A 58 -52.41 27.00 -5.48
C GLY A 58 -52.59 25.67 -4.73
N LEU A 59 -51.85 24.64 -5.13
CA LEU A 59 -51.87 23.34 -4.45
C LEU A 59 -51.06 23.34 -3.14
N SER A 60 -49.91 24.01 -3.09
CA SER A 60 -49.09 24.14 -1.88
C SER A 60 -49.85 24.79 -0.73
N LEU A 61 -50.73 25.75 -1.01
CA LEU A 61 -51.57 26.39 0.02
C LEU A 61 -52.65 25.45 0.57
N LYS A 62 -53.15 24.51 -0.24
CA LYS A 62 -54.15 23.51 0.17
C LYS A 62 -53.51 22.35 0.94
N LEU A 63 -52.35 21.89 0.48
CA LEU A 63 -51.60 20.76 1.03
C LEU A 63 -50.54 21.16 2.07
N HIS A 64 -50.59 22.39 2.60
CA HIS A 64 -49.59 22.85 3.56
C HIS A 64 -49.76 22.11 4.91
N PRO A 65 -48.72 21.46 5.46
CA PRO A 65 -48.84 20.64 6.68
C PRO A 65 -49.26 21.44 7.92
N ASP A 66 -48.91 22.72 8.01
CA ASP A 66 -49.35 23.65 9.07
C ASP A 66 -50.88 23.90 9.06
N LYS A 67 -51.52 23.83 7.88
CA LYS A 67 -52.96 24.05 7.72
C LYS A 67 -53.77 22.77 7.84
N ASN A 68 -53.16 21.64 7.48
CA ASN A 68 -53.78 20.31 7.45
C ASN A 68 -52.78 19.29 8.04
N PRO A 69 -52.71 19.14 9.37
CA PRO A 69 -51.70 18.33 10.06
C PRO A 69 -52.03 16.82 10.04
N ASN A 70 -52.29 16.27 8.84
CA ASN A 70 -52.45 14.84 8.63
C ASN A 70 -51.13 14.22 8.11
N VAL A 71 -50.86 12.97 8.49
CA VAL A 71 -49.65 12.25 8.07
C VAL A 71 -49.52 12.21 6.55
N ASP A 72 -50.61 11.88 5.85
CA ASP A 72 -50.65 11.79 4.38
C ASP A 72 -50.41 13.13 3.69
N THR A 73 -50.86 14.25 4.28
CA THR A 73 -50.67 15.59 3.72
C THR A 73 -49.18 15.96 3.68
N SER A 74 -48.37 15.51 4.64
CA SER A 74 -46.91 15.73 4.61
C SER A 74 -46.23 15.02 3.43
N VAL A 75 -46.69 13.81 3.09
CA VAL A 75 -46.18 13.02 1.95
C VAL A 75 -46.66 13.61 0.63
N GLN A 76 -47.94 13.97 0.53
CA GLN A 76 -48.50 14.64 -0.64
C GLN A 76 -47.82 15.99 -0.92
N PHE A 77 -47.48 16.75 0.13
CA PHE A 77 -46.73 18.00 -0.01
C PHE A 77 -45.29 17.76 -0.50
N ARG A 78 -44.59 16.74 0.04
CA ARG A 78 -43.25 16.34 -0.47
C ARG A 78 -43.32 15.97 -1.95
N ASN A 79 -44.30 15.15 -2.33
CA ASN A 79 -44.53 14.74 -3.72
C ASN A 79 -44.87 15.93 -4.63
N LEU A 80 -45.67 16.88 -4.15
CA LEU A 80 -45.97 18.12 -4.90
C LEU A 80 -44.71 18.96 -5.15
N VAL A 81 -43.81 19.05 -4.17
CA VAL A 81 -42.53 19.79 -4.31
C VAL A 81 -41.58 19.10 -5.30
N SER A 82 -41.43 17.78 -5.22
CA SER A 82 -40.56 17.04 -6.15
C SER A 82 -41.10 17.06 -7.59
N VAL A 83 -42.41 16.92 -7.78
CA VAL A 83 -43.08 17.09 -9.08
C VAL A 83 -42.86 18.50 -9.66
N TYR A 84 -42.99 19.55 -8.84
CA TYR A 84 -42.74 20.92 -9.28
C TYR A 84 -41.27 21.12 -9.69
N GLU A 85 -40.31 20.53 -8.98
CA GLU A 85 -38.90 20.62 -9.34
C GLU A 85 -38.60 19.96 -10.69
N VAL A 86 -39.14 18.75 -10.92
CA VAL A 86 -38.99 18.03 -12.21
C VAL A 86 -39.58 18.83 -13.37
N LEU A 87 -40.81 19.34 -13.23
CA LEU A 87 -41.48 20.06 -14.32
C LEU A 87 -40.93 21.48 -14.55
N ARG A 88 -40.33 22.10 -13.53
CA ARG A 88 -39.71 23.43 -13.64
C ARG A 88 -38.43 23.42 -14.48
N SER A 89 -37.63 22.35 -14.41
CA SER A 89 -36.41 22.25 -15.24
C SER A 89 -36.73 21.70 -16.62
N SER A 90 -36.22 22.34 -17.68
CA SER A 90 -36.45 21.86 -19.06
C SER A 90 -35.69 20.58 -19.39
N THR A 91 -34.66 20.22 -18.62
CA THR A 91 -33.93 18.94 -18.71
C THR A 91 -34.73 17.82 -18.04
N LYS A 92 -35.00 17.94 -16.73
CA LYS A 92 -35.80 16.99 -15.95
C LYS A 92 -37.19 16.74 -16.58
N ARG A 93 -37.84 17.78 -17.11
CA ARG A 93 -39.12 17.64 -17.85
C ARG A 93 -38.99 16.79 -19.12
N LYS A 94 -37.93 16.94 -19.92
CA LYS A 94 -37.70 16.08 -21.10
C LYS A 94 -37.52 14.62 -20.71
N TYR A 95 -36.77 14.33 -19.65
CA TYR A 95 -36.63 12.97 -19.14
C TYR A 95 -37.96 12.41 -18.62
N TYR A 96 -38.81 13.25 -18.02
CA TYR A 96 -40.15 12.84 -17.61
C TYR A 96 -41.06 12.55 -18.81
N ASP A 97 -41.05 13.41 -19.82
CA ASP A 97 -41.81 13.22 -21.06
C ASP A 97 -41.32 11.97 -21.83
N GLU A 98 -40.02 11.65 -21.77
CA GLU A 98 -39.45 10.39 -22.28
C GLU A 98 -40.00 9.17 -21.51
N VAL A 99 -40.07 9.24 -20.17
CA VAL A 99 -40.65 8.17 -19.33
C VAL A 99 -42.14 7.96 -19.60
N LEU A 100 -42.89 9.01 -19.94
CA LEU A 100 -44.30 8.89 -20.33
C LEU A 100 -44.49 8.10 -21.64
N VAL A 101 -43.51 8.10 -22.54
CA VAL A 101 -43.56 7.37 -23.82
C VAL A 101 -42.95 5.97 -23.69
N ASN A 102 -41.76 5.87 -23.07
CA ASN A 102 -40.96 4.65 -23.03
C ASN A 102 -41.19 3.78 -21.78
N GLY A 103 -41.83 4.35 -20.75
CA GLY A 103 -41.94 3.73 -19.43
C GLY A 103 -40.66 3.85 -18.58
N LEU A 104 -40.72 3.32 -17.35
CA LEU A 104 -39.55 3.24 -16.47
C LEU A 104 -38.55 2.17 -16.94
N PRO A 105 -37.23 2.31 -16.63
CA PRO A 105 -36.23 1.32 -17.00
C PRO A 105 -36.51 -0.07 -16.42
N ASN A 106 -36.72 -1.05 -17.31
CA ASN A 106 -36.90 -2.45 -16.95
C ASN A 106 -35.68 -3.06 -16.24
N TRP A 107 -35.89 -4.12 -15.45
CA TRP A 107 -34.84 -4.85 -14.73
C TRP A 107 -33.70 -5.41 -15.61
N ARG A 108 -33.90 -5.51 -16.93
CA ARG A 108 -32.85 -5.88 -17.90
C ARG A 108 -31.88 -4.75 -18.24
N SER A 109 -32.20 -3.51 -17.91
CA SER A 109 -31.34 -2.35 -18.11
C SER A 109 -30.36 -2.18 -16.96
N ALA A 110 -29.10 -1.86 -17.26
CA ALA A 110 -28.09 -1.55 -16.24
C ALA A 110 -28.50 -0.36 -15.33
N VAL A 111 -29.29 0.57 -15.87
CA VAL A 111 -29.86 1.74 -15.15
C VAL A 111 -30.65 1.30 -13.92
N TYR A 112 -31.38 0.18 -14.00
CA TYR A 112 -32.20 -0.35 -12.90
C TYR A 112 -31.34 -0.70 -11.67
N TYR A 113 -30.25 -1.45 -11.89
CA TYR A 113 -29.33 -1.84 -10.83
C TYR A 113 -28.57 -0.64 -10.27
N TYR A 114 -28.15 0.30 -11.12
CA TYR A 114 -27.49 1.53 -10.66
C TYR A 114 -28.40 2.39 -9.78
N ARG A 115 -29.70 2.48 -10.11
CA ARG A 115 -30.73 3.15 -9.28
C ARG A 115 -30.89 2.49 -7.91
N TYR A 116 -30.83 1.17 -7.84
CA TYR A 116 -30.90 0.43 -6.58
C TYR A 116 -29.64 0.60 -5.73
N VAL A 117 -28.45 0.41 -6.32
CA VAL A 117 -27.16 0.50 -5.61
C VAL A 117 -26.86 1.93 -5.11
N ARG A 118 -27.29 2.99 -5.80
CA ARG A 118 -27.11 4.37 -5.33
C ARG A 118 -27.85 4.67 -4.02
N LYS A 119 -29.00 4.02 -3.79
CA LYS A 119 -29.83 4.20 -2.60
C LYS A 119 -29.37 3.36 -1.41
N MET A 120 -28.45 2.42 -1.63
CA MET A 120 -27.94 1.55 -0.58
C MET A 120 -27.00 2.28 0.37
N GLY A 121 -27.11 1.94 1.65
CA GLY A 121 -26.09 2.34 2.63
C GLY A 121 -24.76 1.63 2.38
N MET A 122 -23.65 2.24 2.80
CA MET A 122 -22.31 1.62 2.70
C MET A 122 -22.27 0.20 3.29
N VAL A 123 -23.03 -0.05 4.36
CA VAL A 123 -23.18 -1.37 5.00
C VAL A 123 -23.79 -2.40 4.06
N GLU A 124 -24.87 -2.06 3.34
CA GLU A 124 -25.53 -2.98 2.41
C GLU A 124 -24.64 -3.31 1.21
N VAL A 125 -23.94 -2.31 0.67
CA VAL A 125 -22.93 -2.51 -0.38
C VAL A 125 -21.80 -3.40 0.13
N CYS A 126 -21.32 -3.22 1.36
CA CYS A 126 -20.33 -4.08 1.98
C CYS A 126 -20.84 -5.52 2.18
N ILE A 127 -22.10 -5.73 2.55
CA ILE A 127 -22.71 -7.07 2.68
C ILE A 127 -22.77 -7.76 1.31
N ILE A 128 -23.23 -7.06 0.27
CA ILE A 128 -23.31 -7.60 -1.09
C ILE A 128 -21.91 -7.95 -1.61
N LEU A 129 -20.93 -7.05 -1.43
CA LEU A 129 -19.54 -7.28 -1.79
C LEU A 129 -18.94 -8.47 -1.04
N PHE A 130 -19.23 -8.60 0.25
CA PHE A 130 -18.79 -9.73 1.07
C PHE A 130 -19.36 -11.05 0.54
N ILE A 131 -20.65 -11.10 0.21
CA ILE A 131 -21.29 -12.27 -0.42
C ILE A 131 -20.58 -12.62 -1.74
N PHE A 132 -20.35 -11.65 -2.63
CA PHE A 132 -19.62 -11.92 -3.89
C PHE A 132 -18.19 -12.43 -3.67
N ILE A 133 -17.45 -11.87 -2.70
CA ILE A 133 -16.10 -12.33 -2.35
C ILE A 133 -16.13 -13.75 -1.80
N THR A 134 -17.10 -14.10 -0.94
CA THR A 134 -17.22 -15.46 -0.38
C THR A 134 -17.53 -16.50 -1.45
N ILE A 135 -18.42 -16.17 -2.41
CA ILE A 135 -18.70 -17.02 -3.57
C ILE A 135 -17.44 -17.17 -4.43
N GLY A 136 -16.72 -16.07 -4.68
CA GLY A 136 -15.46 -16.09 -5.42
C GLY A 136 -14.39 -16.98 -4.78
N GLN A 137 -14.19 -16.87 -3.47
CA GLN A 137 -13.26 -17.74 -2.72
C GLN A 137 -13.69 -19.21 -2.76
N TYR A 138 -14.99 -19.50 -2.61
CA TYR A 138 -15.50 -20.87 -2.72
C TYR A 138 -15.23 -21.46 -4.12
N LEU A 139 -15.41 -20.69 -5.19
CA LEU A 139 -15.08 -21.08 -6.55
C LEU A 139 -13.57 -21.33 -6.75
N VAL A 140 -12.71 -20.49 -6.17
CA VAL A 140 -11.23 -20.69 -6.20
C VAL A 140 -10.82 -21.96 -5.45
N ASN A 141 -11.40 -22.21 -4.27
CA ASN A 141 -11.15 -23.45 -3.51
C ASN A 141 -11.61 -24.69 -4.30
N TRP A 142 -12.72 -24.60 -5.02
CA TRP A 142 -13.18 -25.64 -5.95
C TRP A 142 -12.26 -25.81 -7.16
N ALA A 143 -11.73 -24.74 -7.74
CA ALA A 143 -10.78 -24.81 -8.84
C ALA A 143 -9.50 -25.55 -8.42
N SER A 144 -8.94 -25.23 -7.24
CA SER A 144 -7.75 -25.94 -6.72
C SER A 144 -8.03 -27.42 -6.42
N TYR A 145 -9.23 -27.76 -5.94
CA TYR A 145 -9.64 -29.16 -5.77
C TYR A 145 -9.72 -29.91 -7.12
N LEU A 146 -10.30 -29.29 -8.15
CA LEU A 146 -10.41 -29.87 -9.49
C LEU A 146 -9.04 -30.08 -10.15
N GLU A 147 -8.14 -29.11 -10.02
CA GLU A 147 -6.77 -29.20 -10.50
C GLU A 147 -6.01 -30.36 -9.83
N ARG A 148 -6.06 -30.45 -8.48
CA ARG A 148 -5.44 -31.55 -7.73
C ARG A 148 -6.01 -32.91 -8.13
N LYS A 149 -7.34 -33.01 -8.33
CA LYS A 149 -7.99 -34.24 -8.82
C LYS A 149 -7.45 -34.65 -10.20
N TYR A 150 -7.38 -33.70 -11.13
CA TYR A 150 -6.91 -33.96 -12.49
C TYR A 150 -5.44 -34.37 -12.54
N THR A 151 -4.57 -33.70 -11.78
CA THR A 151 -3.15 -34.05 -11.65
C THR A 151 -2.95 -35.44 -11.03
N ILE A 152 -3.74 -35.81 -10.02
CA ILE A 152 -3.73 -37.16 -9.45
C ILE A 152 -4.22 -38.20 -10.47
N GLU A 153 -5.25 -37.90 -11.27
CA GLU A 153 -5.71 -38.80 -12.34
C GLU A 153 -4.67 -38.96 -13.47
N GLN A 154 -3.99 -37.90 -13.88
CA GLN A 154 -2.86 -37.99 -14.84
C GLN A 154 -1.72 -38.83 -14.26
N ASN A 155 -1.31 -38.57 -13.02
CA ASN A 155 -0.26 -39.35 -12.36
C ASN A 155 -0.65 -40.83 -12.20
N LYS A 156 -1.93 -41.12 -11.93
CA LYS A 156 -2.45 -42.50 -11.88
C LYS A 156 -2.46 -43.17 -13.26
N LYS A 157 -2.79 -42.45 -14.33
CA LYS A 157 -2.70 -42.95 -15.72
C LYS A 157 -1.24 -43.19 -16.14
N ASN A 158 -0.32 -42.31 -15.76
CA ASN A 158 1.11 -42.44 -16.06
C ASN A 158 1.78 -43.54 -15.23
N LYS A 159 1.47 -43.68 -13.92
CA LYS A 159 1.91 -44.84 -13.11
C LYS A 159 1.35 -46.16 -13.65
N ARG A 160 0.08 -46.23 -14.08
CA ARG A 160 -0.49 -47.43 -14.73
C ARG A 160 0.24 -47.86 -16.01
N LYS A 161 0.86 -46.93 -16.74
CA LYS A 161 1.70 -47.25 -17.91
C LYS A 161 3.12 -47.72 -17.54
N LYS A 162 3.52 -47.65 -16.27
CA LYS A 162 4.91 -47.83 -15.80
C LYS A 162 5.10 -48.99 -14.82
N SER A 163 4.27 -50.02 -14.97
CA SER A 163 4.20 -51.31 -14.24
C SER A 163 3.68 -51.28 -12.79
N GLU A 164 3.26 -52.47 -12.34
CA GLU A 164 2.61 -52.73 -11.05
C GLU A 164 3.58 -52.69 -9.86
N LYS A 165 3.02 -52.72 -8.63
CA LYS A 165 3.71 -52.82 -7.33
C LYS A 165 4.29 -51.52 -6.75
N PHE A 166 3.46 -50.50 -6.57
CA PHE A 166 3.61 -49.62 -5.39
C PHE A 166 2.26 -49.10 -4.87
N SER A 167 1.82 -49.62 -3.72
CA SER A 167 0.61 -49.19 -3.03
C SER A 167 0.91 -48.00 -2.12
N GLU A 168 1.01 -46.81 -2.70
CA GLU A 168 0.94 -45.56 -1.93
C GLU A 168 -0.44 -45.39 -1.29
N PRO A 169 -0.53 -44.84 -0.07
CA PRO A 169 -1.82 -44.53 0.53
C PRO A 169 -2.57 -43.54 -0.36
N ALA A 170 -3.85 -43.82 -0.61
CA ALA A 170 -4.68 -42.92 -1.39
C ALA A 170 -4.74 -41.56 -0.68
N VAL A 171 -4.15 -40.53 -1.29
CA VAL A 171 -4.24 -39.15 -0.80
C VAL A 171 -5.73 -38.78 -0.79
N ILE A 172 -6.33 -38.78 0.40
CA ILE A 172 -7.75 -38.50 0.58
C ILE A 172 -7.95 -37.03 0.24
N LEU A 173 -8.42 -36.78 -0.98
CA LEU A 173 -8.67 -35.44 -1.47
C LEU A 173 -9.90 -34.88 -0.73
N GLN A 174 -9.66 -34.19 0.39
CA GLN A 174 -10.70 -33.48 1.13
C GLN A 174 -11.41 -32.51 0.18
N LYS A 175 -12.73 -32.69 0.07
CA LYS A 175 -13.58 -31.77 -0.69
C LYS A 175 -13.56 -30.40 -0.01
N PRO A 176 -13.53 -29.28 -0.76
CA PRO A 176 -13.56 -27.94 -0.17
C PRO A 176 -14.82 -27.80 0.70
N SER A 177 -14.62 -27.47 1.97
CA SER A 177 -15.71 -27.36 2.94
C SER A 177 -16.26 -25.94 2.98
N ILE A 178 -17.56 -25.80 3.20
CA ILE A 178 -18.21 -24.49 3.41
C ILE A 178 -17.66 -23.83 4.70
N ILE A 179 -17.14 -24.64 5.62
CA ILE A 179 -16.49 -24.21 6.88
C ILE A 179 -15.27 -23.30 6.63
N ASP A 180 -14.62 -23.43 5.48
CA ASP A 180 -13.41 -22.65 5.10
C ASP A 180 -13.75 -21.33 4.39
N THR A 181 -15.00 -20.84 4.53
CA THR A 181 -15.45 -19.55 3.97
C THR A 181 -15.50 -18.46 5.04
N LEU A 182 -15.26 -17.20 4.65
CA LEU A 182 -15.25 -16.04 5.57
C LEU A 182 -16.42 -15.95 6.57
N PRO A 183 -17.71 -16.19 6.22
CA PRO A 183 -18.80 -16.08 7.19
C PRO A 183 -18.68 -17.03 8.39
N ILE A 184 -17.96 -18.15 8.24
CA ILE A 184 -17.71 -19.12 9.32
C ILE A 184 -16.30 -18.90 9.92
N GLN A 185 -15.33 -18.51 9.09
CA GLN A 185 -13.96 -18.26 9.51
C GLN A 185 -13.81 -17.00 10.37
N ILE A 186 -14.52 -15.91 10.07
CA ILE A 186 -14.43 -14.64 10.80
C ILE A 186 -14.90 -14.78 12.25
N PRO A 187 -16.10 -15.32 12.57
CA PRO A 187 -16.52 -15.54 13.96
C PRO A 187 -15.55 -16.45 14.73
N ARG A 188 -15.03 -17.50 14.08
CA ARG A 188 -14.05 -18.42 14.68
C ARG A 188 -12.72 -17.73 14.98
N LEU A 189 -12.26 -16.85 14.09
CA LEU A 189 -11.04 -16.05 14.27
C LEU A 189 -11.21 -14.97 15.33
N LEU A 190 -12.36 -14.28 15.38
CA LEU A 190 -12.69 -13.32 16.43
C LEU A 190 -12.74 -14.00 17.81
N TRP A 191 -13.41 -15.14 17.92
CA TRP A 191 -13.42 -15.95 19.14
C TRP A 191 -12.00 -16.38 19.54
N TYR A 192 -11.19 -16.86 18.59
CA TYR A 192 -9.81 -17.24 18.86
C TYR A 192 -8.96 -16.05 19.32
N ILE A 193 -9.12 -14.87 18.72
CA ILE A 193 -8.44 -13.64 19.15
C ILE A 193 -8.85 -13.29 20.59
N VAL A 194 -10.14 -13.24 20.90
CA VAL A 194 -10.63 -12.91 22.26
C VAL A 194 -10.11 -13.91 23.31
N VAL A 195 -10.07 -15.20 23.00
CA VAL A 195 -9.60 -16.26 23.92
C VAL A 195 -8.06 -16.32 24.03
N SER A 196 -7.33 -15.93 22.99
CA SER A 196 -5.86 -15.89 22.99
C SER A 196 -5.29 -14.56 23.53
N LEU A 197 -6.05 -13.46 23.48
CA LEU A 197 -5.64 -12.13 23.93
C LEU A 197 -5.01 -12.10 25.34
N PRO A 198 -5.59 -12.76 26.37
CA PRO A 198 -5.01 -12.73 27.71
C PRO A 198 -3.65 -13.44 27.77
N LYS A 199 -3.48 -14.50 26.97
CA LYS A 199 -2.25 -15.30 26.90
C LYS A 199 -1.16 -14.56 26.14
N THR A 200 -1.49 -13.93 25.00
CA THR A 200 -0.53 -13.15 24.21
C THR A 200 -0.09 -11.89 24.96
N LEU A 201 -1.01 -11.18 25.63
CA LEU A 201 -0.67 -10.06 26.51
C LEU A 201 0.20 -10.50 27.71
N GLY A 202 -0.04 -11.70 28.26
CA GLY A 202 0.82 -12.28 29.29
C GLY A 202 2.26 -12.50 28.81
N LEU A 203 2.43 -13.12 27.63
CA LEU A 203 3.74 -13.36 27.03
C LEU A 203 4.48 -12.05 26.66
N ILE A 204 3.76 -11.05 26.14
CA ILE A 204 4.34 -9.74 25.85
C ILE A 204 4.81 -9.07 27.15
N LYS A 205 4.00 -9.12 28.23
CA LYS A 205 4.40 -8.59 29.54
C LYS A 205 5.66 -9.28 30.08
N THR A 206 5.80 -10.60 29.93
CA THR A 206 7.02 -11.31 30.38
C THR A 206 8.26 -10.94 29.57
N VAL A 207 8.15 -10.77 28.25
CA VAL A 207 9.28 -10.35 27.40
C VAL A 207 9.70 -8.91 27.69
N VAL A 208 8.73 -8.00 27.86
CA VAL A 208 9.00 -6.60 28.24
C VAL A 208 9.61 -6.52 29.65
N ALA A 209 9.14 -7.30 30.61
CA ALA A 209 9.73 -7.36 31.95
C ALA A 209 11.17 -7.87 31.92
N GLN A 210 11.48 -8.89 31.10
CA GLN A 210 12.84 -9.39 30.91
C GLN A 210 13.78 -8.33 30.32
N GLN A 211 13.34 -7.59 29.30
CA GLN A 211 14.15 -6.49 28.73
C GLN A 211 14.36 -5.33 29.71
N ILE A 212 13.38 -5.04 30.57
CA ILE A 212 13.55 -4.03 31.64
C ILE A 212 14.54 -4.53 32.69
N GLU A 213 14.45 -5.79 33.13
CA GLU A 213 15.38 -6.37 34.11
C GLU A 213 16.82 -6.43 33.56
N GLU A 214 16.98 -6.80 32.29
CA GLU A 214 18.27 -6.82 31.58
C GLU A 214 18.87 -5.41 31.46
N ALA A 215 18.06 -4.40 31.12
CA ALA A 215 18.49 -2.99 31.08
C ALA A 215 18.70 -2.35 32.46
N THR A 216 18.20 -2.96 33.54
CA THR A 216 18.36 -2.48 34.93
C THR A 216 19.57 -3.14 35.63
N LYS A 217 20.09 -4.25 35.11
CA LYS A 217 21.35 -4.82 35.61
C LYS A 217 22.52 -3.91 35.23
N PRO A 218 23.41 -3.56 36.18
CA PRO A 218 24.64 -2.87 35.83
C PRO A 218 25.49 -3.75 34.91
N PRO A 219 26.31 -3.17 34.01
CA PRO A 219 27.23 -3.94 33.19
C PRO A 219 28.14 -4.80 34.10
N PRO A 220 28.46 -6.04 33.71
CA PRO A 220 29.41 -6.86 34.44
C PRO A 220 30.73 -6.10 34.62
N PRO A 221 31.43 -6.24 35.76
CA PRO A 221 32.77 -5.67 35.92
C PRO A 221 33.68 -6.21 34.82
N GLU A 222 34.47 -5.34 34.21
CA GLU A 222 35.48 -5.71 33.21
C GLU A 222 36.53 -6.61 33.88
N GLU A 223 36.43 -7.92 33.64
CA GLU A 223 37.49 -8.86 33.97
C GLU A 223 38.69 -8.57 33.04
N PRO A 224 39.93 -8.51 33.57
CA PRO A 224 41.10 -8.18 32.78
C PRO A 224 41.35 -9.24 31.69
N GLU A 225 41.76 -8.79 30.50
CA GLU A 225 41.96 -9.63 29.32
C GLU A 225 42.97 -10.78 29.56
N GLU A 226 42.49 -11.98 29.87
CA GLU A 226 43.31 -13.19 29.80
C GLU A 226 43.46 -13.67 28.35
N VAL A 227 44.71 -13.69 27.89
CA VAL A 227 45.11 -14.00 26.51
C VAL A 227 44.63 -15.42 26.12
N PRO A 228 43.88 -15.60 25.01
CA PRO A 228 43.29 -16.89 24.67
C PRO A 228 44.34 -17.91 24.19
N VAL A 229 44.74 -18.82 25.07
CA VAL A 229 45.51 -20.02 24.71
C VAL A 229 44.65 -20.90 23.80
N ARG A 230 45.04 -21.02 22.52
CA ARG A 230 44.38 -21.88 21.53
C ARG A 230 44.36 -23.35 21.95
N VAL A 231 43.29 -23.79 22.58
CA VAL A 231 42.97 -25.21 22.74
C VAL A 231 42.68 -25.81 21.36
N LYS A 232 43.57 -26.70 20.89
CA LYS A 232 43.37 -27.45 19.64
C LYS A 232 42.18 -28.38 19.81
N THR A 233 41.04 -28.04 19.20
CA THR A 233 39.90 -28.95 19.11
C THR A 233 40.30 -30.19 18.31
N VAL A 234 40.24 -31.36 18.96
CA VAL A 234 40.57 -32.64 18.33
C VAL A 234 39.52 -32.93 17.26
N ARG A 235 39.86 -32.73 15.98
CA ARG A 235 39.04 -33.21 14.86
C ARG A 235 38.93 -34.73 14.97
N LYS A 236 37.70 -35.23 15.14
CA LYS A 236 37.36 -36.67 15.04
C LYS A 236 37.92 -37.19 13.72
N ARG A 237 38.94 -38.05 13.79
CA ARG A 237 39.63 -38.58 12.62
C ARG A 237 38.68 -39.51 11.86
N ASN A 238 38.17 -39.05 10.73
CA ASN A 238 37.42 -39.92 9.81
C ASN A 238 38.37 -41.06 9.40
N LYS A 239 37.92 -42.31 9.47
CA LYS A 239 38.77 -43.47 9.17
C LYS A 239 39.14 -43.45 7.69
N GLY A 240 40.37 -43.05 7.39
CA GLY A 240 40.93 -43.06 6.05
C GLY A 240 41.03 -44.49 5.53
N PHE A 241 40.37 -44.73 4.40
CA PHE A 241 40.52 -45.90 3.55
C PHE A 241 41.99 -46.04 3.13
N VAL A 242 42.58 -47.23 3.29
CA VAL A 242 43.97 -47.53 2.92
C VAL A 242 43.94 -48.36 1.64
N LEU A 243 44.54 -47.86 0.56
CA LEU A 243 44.89 -48.71 -0.59
C LEU A 243 46.23 -49.42 -0.31
N PRO A 244 46.37 -50.73 -0.64
CA PRO A 244 47.64 -51.44 -0.51
C PRO A 244 48.73 -50.92 -1.46
N GLU A 245 49.98 -51.09 -1.04
CA GLU A 245 51.18 -50.59 -1.70
C GLU A 245 51.55 -51.38 -2.96
N GLY A 246 52.07 -50.69 -3.97
CA GLY A 246 52.83 -51.26 -5.10
C GLY A 246 54.32 -50.88 -4.97
N PRO A 247 55.26 -51.73 -5.40
CA PRO A 247 56.65 -51.61 -4.98
C PRO A 247 57.49 -50.58 -5.78
N ASN A 248 58.12 -49.69 -5.02
CA ASN A 248 59.46 -49.10 -5.17
C ASN A 248 60.11 -49.00 -6.58
N PHE A 249 60.46 -47.78 -6.97
CA PHE A 249 61.79 -47.50 -7.51
C PHE A 249 62.31 -46.14 -7.01
N GLU A 250 63.61 -46.07 -6.73
CA GLU A 250 64.27 -44.97 -6.04
C GLU A 250 64.84 -43.90 -7.01
N THR A 251 65.61 -42.96 -6.43
CA THR A 251 66.74 -42.20 -7.04
C THR A 251 66.36 -40.77 -7.49
N THR A 252 66.65 -39.67 -6.77
CA THR A 252 67.90 -39.15 -6.14
C THR A 252 68.64 -38.12 -7.04
N PHE A 253 68.57 -36.85 -6.61
CA PHE A 253 69.54 -35.74 -6.75
C PHE A 253 69.73 -34.90 -8.03
N HIS A 254 70.18 -33.65 -7.76
CA HIS A 254 70.67 -32.57 -8.65
C HIS A 254 69.65 -31.98 -9.65
N GLY A 255 69.70 -30.69 -10.01
CA GLY A 255 70.55 -29.59 -9.55
C GLY A 255 70.50 -28.42 -10.55
N SER A 256 70.06 -27.24 -10.09
CA SER A 256 70.08 -25.89 -10.72
C SER A 256 70.00 -25.69 -12.25
N SER A 257 69.05 -24.82 -12.62
CA SER A 257 69.02 -23.95 -13.82
C SER A 257 68.88 -24.59 -15.21
N ASP A 258 67.75 -24.31 -15.88
CA ASP A 258 67.77 -23.23 -16.89
C ASP A 258 66.38 -22.68 -17.25
N ASN A 259 66.36 -21.54 -17.94
CA ASN A 259 65.24 -20.61 -18.06
C ASN A 259 64.37 -20.85 -19.30
N SER A 260 63.03 -20.94 -19.15
CA SER A 260 62.09 -20.62 -20.24
C SER A 260 60.71 -20.16 -19.75
N ASN A 261 60.13 -19.20 -20.45
CA ASN A 261 58.87 -18.53 -20.12
C ASN A 261 57.65 -19.48 -20.03
N SER A 262 56.93 -19.45 -18.91
CA SER A 262 55.46 -19.34 -18.95
C SER A 262 54.92 -18.74 -17.65
N SER A 263 54.20 -17.62 -17.77
CA SER A 263 53.55 -16.93 -16.64
C SER A 263 52.22 -17.62 -16.29
N VAL A 264 52.25 -18.52 -15.31
CA VAL A 264 51.04 -19.11 -14.72
C VAL A 264 50.66 -18.31 -13.47
N PRO A 265 49.46 -17.69 -13.41
CA PRO A 265 49.01 -17.00 -12.19
C PRO A 265 48.71 -18.02 -11.07
N PRO A 266 48.87 -17.64 -9.79
CA PRO A 266 48.66 -18.55 -8.66
C PRO A 266 47.21 -19.04 -8.57
N PRO A 267 46.97 -20.25 -8.05
CA PRO A 267 45.65 -20.87 -8.04
C PRO A 267 44.66 -20.10 -7.15
N VAL A 268 43.49 -19.80 -7.73
CA VAL A 268 42.40 -19.05 -7.10
C VAL A 268 41.83 -19.83 -5.91
N SER A 269 42.05 -19.33 -4.69
CA SER A 269 41.52 -19.92 -3.45
C SER A 269 40.00 -19.72 -3.33
N SER A 270 39.25 -20.61 -3.96
CA SER A 270 37.78 -20.58 -3.95
C SER A 270 37.22 -21.17 -2.65
N GLY A 271 36.47 -20.37 -1.88
CA GLY A 271 35.69 -20.87 -0.72
C GLY A 271 36.00 -20.28 0.66
N GLY A 272 36.55 -19.05 0.74
CA GLY A 272 36.64 -18.31 2.01
C GLY A 272 35.28 -17.75 2.47
N LEU A 273 35.10 -17.57 3.78
CA LEU A 273 33.97 -16.76 4.30
C LEU A 273 34.15 -15.30 3.86
N TRP A 274 33.06 -14.64 3.50
CA TRP A 274 33.08 -13.22 3.15
C TRP A 274 33.34 -12.37 4.41
N THR A 275 34.42 -11.59 4.38
CA THR A 275 34.78 -10.62 5.42
C THR A 275 34.23 -9.23 5.11
N ASP A 276 34.16 -8.35 6.11
CA ASP A 276 33.70 -6.96 5.90
C ASP A 276 34.59 -6.18 4.92
N ASP A 277 35.88 -6.52 4.85
CA ASP A 277 36.82 -5.97 3.86
C ASP A 277 36.47 -6.39 2.43
N ASP A 278 36.18 -7.67 2.19
CA ASP A 278 35.72 -8.16 0.87
C ASP A 278 34.40 -7.49 0.45
N LEU A 279 33.53 -7.23 1.44
CA LEU A 279 32.23 -6.62 1.25
C LEU A 279 32.39 -5.12 0.87
N ALA A 280 33.33 -4.41 1.50
CA ALA A 280 33.70 -3.05 1.13
C ALA A 280 34.34 -2.97 -0.27
N GLU A 281 35.23 -3.90 -0.60
CA GLU A 281 35.85 -3.99 -1.94
C GLU A 281 34.80 -4.27 -3.03
N LEU A 282 33.85 -5.17 -2.78
CA LEU A 282 32.73 -5.44 -3.70
C LEU A 282 31.93 -4.17 -3.99
N ILE A 283 31.57 -3.38 -2.97
CA ILE A 283 30.84 -2.12 -3.15
C ILE A 283 31.66 -1.12 -3.99
N LYS A 284 32.96 -1.00 -3.70
CA LYS A 284 33.88 -0.12 -4.43
C LYS A 284 33.98 -0.49 -5.92
N LEU A 285 34.11 -1.79 -6.23
CA LEU A 285 34.18 -2.29 -7.59
C LEU A 285 32.82 -2.19 -8.33
N VAL A 286 31.71 -2.46 -7.63
CA VAL A 286 30.33 -2.27 -8.14
C VAL A 286 30.04 -0.82 -8.52
N LYS A 287 30.59 0.15 -7.77
CA LYS A 287 30.52 1.60 -8.09
C LYS A 287 31.47 1.99 -9.23
N LYS A 288 32.66 1.39 -9.30
CA LYS A 288 33.68 1.64 -10.35
C LYS A 288 33.22 1.19 -11.75
N TYR A 289 32.47 0.09 -11.83
CA TYR A 289 31.92 -0.43 -13.08
C TYR A 289 30.37 -0.39 -13.02
N PRO A 290 29.71 0.65 -13.57
CA PRO A 290 28.25 0.75 -13.55
C PRO A 290 27.57 -0.24 -14.53
N GLY A 291 26.25 -0.36 -14.42
CA GLY A 291 25.45 -1.23 -15.30
C GLY A 291 25.47 -0.76 -16.76
N GLY A 292 26.10 -1.54 -17.64
CA GLY A 292 26.24 -1.22 -19.07
C GLY A 292 27.58 -1.68 -19.67
N THR A 293 28.62 -1.86 -18.84
CA THR A 293 29.91 -2.41 -19.27
C THR A 293 29.80 -3.91 -19.57
N SER A 294 30.19 -4.33 -20.78
CA SER A 294 30.32 -5.76 -21.12
C SER A 294 31.36 -6.45 -20.23
N GLY A 295 31.14 -7.70 -19.84
CA GLY A 295 32.07 -8.43 -18.95
C GLY A 295 32.19 -7.88 -17.52
N ARG A 296 31.33 -6.94 -17.09
CA ARG A 296 31.37 -6.31 -15.75
C ARG A 296 31.66 -7.29 -14.61
N TRP A 297 30.92 -8.40 -14.57
CA TRP A 297 31.02 -9.35 -13.46
C TRP A 297 32.26 -10.24 -13.53
N GLU A 298 32.84 -10.42 -14.72
CA GLU A 298 34.12 -11.12 -14.91
C GLU A 298 35.25 -10.25 -14.35
N ILE A 299 35.27 -8.95 -14.68
CA ILE A 299 36.26 -7.98 -14.17
C ILE A 299 36.20 -7.85 -12.64
N ILE A 300 34.99 -7.79 -12.04
CA ILE A 300 34.84 -7.69 -10.57
C ILE A 300 35.25 -9.01 -9.90
N ALA A 301 34.94 -10.15 -10.51
CA ALA A 301 35.30 -11.47 -9.98
C ALA A 301 36.82 -11.73 -10.04
N GLU A 302 37.45 -11.37 -11.16
CA GLU A 302 38.91 -11.41 -11.33
C GLU A 302 39.62 -10.50 -10.31
N ALA A 303 39.12 -9.26 -10.13
CA ALA A 303 39.69 -8.31 -9.18
C ALA A 303 39.64 -8.79 -7.72
N MET A 304 38.56 -9.46 -7.30
CA MET A 304 38.46 -10.02 -5.94
C MET A 304 38.95 -11.47 -5.82
N GLY A 305 39.51 -12.06 -6.89
CA GLY A 305 39.95 -13.47 -6.88
C GLY A 305 38.86 -14.47 -6.52
N ARG A 306 37.59 -14.21 -6.91
CA ARG A 306 36.42 -15.05 -6.61
C ARG A 306 35.68 -15.45 -7.88
N SER A 307 34.69 -16.34 -7.73
CA SER A 307 33.90 -16.79 -8.89
C SER A 307 32.80 -15.79 -9.27
N VAL A 308 32.58 -15.58 -10.57
CA VAL A 308 31.50 -14.75 -11.13
C VAL A 308 30.11 -15.03 -10.52
N PRO A 309 29.63 -16.30 -10.36
CA PRO A 309 28.33 -16.57 -9.74
C PRO A 309 28.26 -16.20 -8.25
N GLU A 310 29.37 -16.27 -7.52
CA GLU A 310 29.42 -15.93 -6.10
C GLU A 310 29.38 -14.40 -5.88
N VAL A 311 30.16 -13.67 -6.68
CA VAL A 311 30.22 -12.20 -6.67
C VAL A 311 28.89 -11.57 -7.10
N THR A 312 28.25 -12.12 -8.14
CA THR A 312 26.92 -11.67 -8.58
C THR A 312 25.84 -11.93 -7.53
N TYR A 313 25.86 -13.09 -6.88
CA TYR A 313 24.96 -13.42 -5.78
C TYR A 313 25.13 -12.44 -4.60
N MET A 314 26.36 -12.19 -4.16
CA MET A 314 26.60 -11.31 -3.01
C MET A 314 26.29 -9.84 -3.32
N ALA A 315 26.56 -9.36 -4.54
CA ALA A 315 26.23 -8.00 -4.96
C ALA A 315 24.70 -7.76 -5.00
N ASN A 316 23.92 -8.76 -5.44
CA ASN A 316 22.46 -8.68 -5.38
C ASN A 316 21.96 -8.71 -3.92
N LYS A 317 22.52 -9.58 -3.08
CA LYS A 317 22.18 -9.67 -1.65
C LYS A 317 22.46 -8.37 -0.89
N MET A 318 23.55 -7.67 -1.20
CA MET A 318 23.84 -6.34 -0.66
C MET A 318 22.83 -5.28 -1.08
N LYS A 319 22.41 -5.31 -2.35
CA LYS A 319 21.42 -4.38 -2.90
C LYS A 319 20.05 -4.52 -2.24
N GLU A 320 19.68 -5.72 -1.81
CA GLU A 320 18.43 -6.00 -1.10
C GLU A 320 18.49 -5.62 0.39
N ASN A 321 19.66 -5.80 1.04
CA ASN A 321 19.79 -5.62 2.50
C ASN A 321 20.42 -4.30 2.97
N CYS A 322 20.85 -3.39 2.08
CA CYS A 322 21.30 -2.02 2.41
C CYS A 322 22.19 -1.90 3.67
N TYR A 323 23.32 -2.61 3.67
CA TYR A 323 24.33 -2.50 4.73
C TYR A 323 24.88 -1.06 4.76
N LYS A 324 24.63 -0.33 5.84
CA LYS A 324 25.28 0.96 6.12
C LYS A 324 26.49 0.71 7.00
N LEU A 325 27.68 0.88 6.43
CA LEU A 325 28.92 0.94 7.20
C LEU A 325 28.87 2.15 8.14
N PRO A 326 29.12 2.00 9.45
CA PRO A 326 29.29 3.13 10.34
C PRO A 326 30.58 3.90 10.00
N ASN A 327 30.42 5.20 9.79
CA ASN A 327 31.47 6.21 9.90
C ASN A 327 32.59 6.19 8.84
N GLU A 328 32.31 6.71 7.65
CA GLU A 328 33.27 7.56 6.94
C GLU A 328 32.52 8.68 6.21
N GLN A 329 33.09 9.89 6.21
CA GLN A 329 32.44 11.10 5.70
C GLN A 329 32.44 11.15 4.17
N GLU A 330 31.54 11.97 3.62
CA GLU A 330 31.34 12.09 2.18
C GLU A 330 32.59 12.62 1.46
N GLU A 331 33.15 11.82 0.53
CA GLU A 331 33.86 12.36 -0.63
C GLU A 331 32.97 12.24 -1.88
N GLU A 332 32.29 13.35 -2.19
CA GLU A 332 31.72 13.58 -3.51
C GLU A 332 32.81 13.76 -4.56
N GLN A 333 32.58 13.25 -5.77
CA GLN A 333 33.07 13.92 -6.98
C GLN A 333 31.90 14.64 -7.66
N VAL A 334 31.64 15.86 -7.20
CA VAL A 334 30.81 16.84 -7.91
C VAL A 334 31.58 17.36 -9.13
N GLN A 335 30.88 17.51 -10.26
CA GLN A 335 31.27 18.52 -11.25
C GLN A 335 30.30 19.70 -11.22
N VAL A 336 30.80 20.83 -10.66
CA VAL A 336 30.64 22.20 -11.19
C VAL A 336 29.19 22.75 -11.20
N LYS A 337 28.76 23.80 -10.49
CA LYS A 337 29.31 25.05 -9.88
C LYS A 337 28.21 25.55 -8.87
N VAL A 338 28.39 26.41 -7.85
CA VAL A 338 29.12 27.68 -7.67
C VAL A 338 29.53 27.83 -6.19
N LYS A 339 30.57 28.63 -5.90
CA LYS A 339 31.18 28.81 -4.56
C LYS A 339 30.34 29.65 -3.57
N GLN A 340 30.30 29.23 -2.31
CA GLN A 340 30.42 30.11 -1.14
C GLN A 340 31.65 29.66 -0.31
N LYS A 341 32.18 30.54 0.56
CA LYS A 341 33.28 30.19 1.48
C LYS A 341 33.13 30.94 2.81
N THR A 342 33.00 30.18 3.92
CA THR A 342 33.59 30.36 5.28
C THR A 342 33.58 31.75 5.96
N LYS A 343 33.42 31.95 7.28
CA LYS A 343 33.72 31.20 8.54
C LYS A 343 32.68 31.59 9.62
N LYS A 344 32.55 30.97 10.80
CA LYS A 344 32.86 29.62 11.36
C LYS A 344 32.42 29.66 12.83
N ASP A 345 31.59 28.72 13.28
CA ASP A 345 31.05 28.70 14.66
C ASP A 345 31.82 27.80 15.64
N VAL A 346 31.57 28.01 16.93
CA VAL A 346 31.96 27.17 18.07
C VAL A 346 30.75 27.06 19.00
N ASP A 347 30.32 25.82 19.20
CA ASP A 347 29.59 25.28 20.37
C ASP A 347 28.17 25.79 20.72
N GLY A 348 27.34 24.87 21.23
CA GLY A 348 26.19 25.17 22.08
C GLY A 348 24.76 25.06 21.49
N GLY A 349 24.02 24.02 21.90
CA GLY A 349 22.61 24.17 22.32
C GLY A 349 21.47 23.81 21.34
N ASP A 350 21.03 22.55 21.36
CA ASP A 350 19.71 22.13 20.85
C ASP A 350 18.58 22.47 21.86
N ASP A 351 17.85 23.57 21.67
CA ASP A 351 16.61 23.85 22.42
C ASP A 351 15.63 24.84 21.73
N SER A 352 15.81 25.15 20.43
CA SER A 352 15.13 26.27 19.75
C SER A 352 13.74 25.94 19.16
N VAL A 353 13.39 24.66 19.05
CA VAL A 353 12.23 24.17 18.28
C VAL A 353 10.89 24.28 19.04
N LYS A 354 10.90 24.45 20.37
CA LYS A 354 9.69 24.33 21.22
C LYS A 354 8.99 25.62 21.66
N LYS A 355 9.53 26.82 21.41
CA LYS A 355 8.97 28.08 21.97
C LYS A 355 8.60 29.12 20.91
N TRP A 356 7.42 28.94 20.31
CA TRP A 356 6.74 29.99 19.54
C TRP A 356 6.04 30.97 20.50
N SER A 357 6.40 32.26 20.44
CA SER A 357 5.69 33.31 21.17
C SER A 357 4.32 33.58 20.54
N GLN A 358 3.33 33.98 21.35
CA GLN A 358 2.03 34.46 20.87
C GLN A 358 2.16 35.65 19.90
N THR A 359 3.20 36.48 20.07
CA THR A 359 3.50 37.59 19.14
C THR A 359 4.00 37.10 17.77
N GLN A 360 4.86 36.07 17.74
CA GLN A 360 5.33 35.45 16.50
C GLN A 360 4.22 34.67 15.80
N GLN A 361 3.37 33.98 16.57
CA GLN A 361 2.20 33.27 16.06
C GLN A 361 1.22 34.25 15.37
N LYS A 362 0.91 35.38 16.02
CA LYS A 362 0.05 36.42 15.44
C LYS A 362 0.65 37.04 14.16
N ALA A 363 1.97 37.31 14.15
CA ALA A 363 2.66 37.81 12.97
C ALA A 363 2.64 36.81 11.80
N LEU A 364 2.79 35.51 12.07
CA LEU A 364 2.68 34.44 11.08
C LEU A 364 1.26 34.38 10.49
N GLU A 365 0.21 34.47 11.32
CA GLU A 365 -1.18 34.48 10.87
C GLU A 365 -1.51 35.70 10.00
N GLU A 366 -1.05 36.90 10.40
CA GLU A 366 -1.20 38.13 9.63
C GLU A 366 -0.47 38.06 8.28
N ALA A 367 0.76 37.55 8.25
CA ALA A 367 1.51 37.33 7.02
C ALA A 367 0.87 36.27 6.10
N LEU A 368 0.30 35.19 6.67
CA LEU A 368 -0.41 34.16 5.92
C LEU A 368 -1.72 34.68 5.30
N ALA A 369 -2.41 35.62 5.96
CA ALA A 369 -3.57 36.31 5.42
C ALA A 369 -3.20 37.31 4.32
N LYS A 370 -2.09 38.05 4.50
CA LYS A 370 -1.58 39.04 3.54
C LYS A 370 -1.06 38.41 2.24
N TYR A 371 -0.51 37.20 2.30
CA TYR A 371 0.02 36.47 1.14
C TYR A 371 -0.73 35.14 0.92
N PRO A 372 -1.79 35.09 0.09
CA PRO A 372 -2.51 33.86 -0.23
C PRO A 372 -1.70 32.90 -1.13
N LYS A 373 -2.28 31.72 -1.41
CA LYS A 373 -1.66 30.69 -2.28
C LYS A 373 -1.64 31.19 -3.74
N GLY A 374 -0.45 31.44 -4.29
CA GLY A 374 -0.28 31.84 -5.70
C GLY A 374 0.93 32.74 -5.97
N CYS A 375 1.45 33.46 -4.97
CA CYS A 375 2.64 34.29 -5.14
C CYS A 375 3.93 33.43 -5.16
N ALA A 376 4.81 33.69 -6.14
CA ALA A 376 6.21 33.29 -6.03
C ALA A 376 6.87 33.99 -4.81
N GLU A 377 7.82 33.31 -4.16
CA GLU A 377 8.54 33.78 -2.96
C GLU A 377 7.62 34.06 -1.75
N ARG A 378 6.43 33.42 -1.69
CA ARG A 378 5.48 33.55 -0.57
C ARG A 378 6.14 33.32 0.78
N TRP A 379 6.97 32.29 0.90
CA TRP A 379 7.55 31.87 2.19
C TRP A 379 8.71 32.75 2.65
N ASP A 380 9.46 33.32 1.73
CA ASP A 380 10.53 34.28 2.03
C ASP A 380 9.89 35.58 2.58
N LYS A 381 8.85 36.11 1.90
CA LYS A 381 8.08 37.29 2.35
C LYS A 381 7.32 37.07 3.68
N ILE A 382 6.93 35.83 3.98
CA ILE A 382 6.35 35.47 5.29
C ILE A 382 7.44 35.46 6.37
N ALA A 383 8.64 34.91 6.09
CA ALA A 383 9.75 34.90 7.04
C ALA A 383 10.21 36.32 7.41
N ASP A 384 10.28 37.23 6.44
CA ASP A 384 10.59 38.65 6.68
C ASP A 384 9.61 39.34 7.65
N CYS A 385 8.37 38.84 7.76
CA CYS A 385 7.35 39.36 8.67
C CYS A 385 7.39 38.73 10.07
N VAL A 386 8.12 37.61 10.29
CA VAL A 386 8.13 36.88 11.57
C VAL A 386 9.50 37.03 12.26
N PRO A 387 9.60 37.78 13.37
CA PRO A 387 10.90 38.08 13.98
C PRO A 387 11.59 36.83 14.53
N HIS A 388 12.86 36.68 14.20
CA HIS A 388 13.75 35.58 14.61
C HIS A 388 13.28 34.18 14.21
N LYS A 389 12.58 34.02 13.08
CA LYS A 389 12.23 32.71 12.53
C LYS A 389 12.54 32.58 11.04
N THR A 390 13.08 31.42 10.67
CA THR A 390 13.40 31.09 9.28
C THR A 390 12.15 30.69 8.50
N LYS A 391 12.24 30.72 7.16
CA LYS A 391 11.16 30.24 6.28
C LYS A 391 10.80 28.78 6.52
N GLU A 392 11.76 27.95 6.92
CA GLU A 392 11.56 26.53 7.21
C GLU A 392 10.75 26.32 8.48
N GLU A 393 11.07 27.06 9.55
CA GLU A 393 10.28 27.06 10.78
C GLU A 393 8.85 27.58 10.55
N CYS A 394 8.68 28.63 9.74
CA CYS A 394 7.36 29.15 9.37
C CYS A 394 6.54 28.12 8.57
N MET A 395 7.16 27.40 7.64
CA MET A 395 6.52 26.30 6.89
C MET A 395 6.14 25.13 7.80
N MET A 396 7.02 24.70 8.71
CA MET A 396 6.72 23.63 9.65
C MET A 396 5.58 24.01 10.60
N ARG A 397 5.59 25.24 11.12
CA ARG A 397 4.52 25.76 11.99
C ARG A 397 3.18 25.82 11.27
N PHE A 398 3.16 26.26 10.01
CA PHE A 398 1.94 26.25 9.18
C PHE A 398 1.38 24.84 8.96
N ARG A 399 2.23 23.84 8.68
CA ARG A 399 1.79 22.43 8.52
C ARG A 399 1.15 21.91 9.80
N TYR A 400 1.80 22.12 10.94
CA TYR A 400 1.28 21.74 12.26
C TYR A 400 -0.10 22.36 12.53
N LEU A 401 -0.28 23.66 12.27
CA LEU A 401 -1.56 24.34 12.45
C LEU A 401 -2.65 23.76 11.54
N ALA A 402 -2.34 23.51 10.27
CA ALA A 402 -3.28 22.89 9.32
C ALA A 402 -3.72 21.48 9.77
N GLU A 403 -2.81 20.67 10.33
CA GLU A 403 -3.11 19.36 10.90
C GLU A 403 -4.00 19.49 12.16
N THR A 404 -3.73 20.45 13.06
CA THR A 404 -4.57 20.65 14.25
C THR A 404 -5.99 21.08 13.91
N VAL A 405 -6.18 21.97 12.92
CA VAL A 405 -7.51 22.40 12.44
C VAL A 405 -8.24 21.25 11.76
N LYS A 406 -7.54 20.43 10.96
CA LYS A 406 -8.12 19.23 10.34
C LYS A 406 -8.60 18.23 11.40
N LYS A 407 -7.78 17.96 12.41
CA LYS A 407 -8.11 17.06 13.52
C LYS A 407 -9.28 17.58 14.38
N GLN A 408 -9.35 18.90 14.61
CA GLN A 408 -10.50 19.52 15.27
C GLN A 408 -11.79 19.34 14.46
N LYS A 409 -11.74 19.59 13.13
CA LYS A 409 -12.90 19.36 12.24
C LYS A 409 -13.36 17.91 12.30
N GLU A 410 -12.43 16.96 12.14
CA GLU A 410 -12.69 15.52 12.24
C GLU A 410 -13.34 15.13 13.59
N SER A 411 -12.91 15.72 14.72
CA SER A 411 -13.53 15.49 16.02
C SER A 411 -14.89 16.16 16.22
N SER A 412 -15.17 17.28 15.54
CA SER A 412 -16.48 17.95 15.58
C SER A 412 -17.51 17.35 14.62
N GLU A 413 -17.05 16.56 13.65
CA GLU A 413 -17.87 15.93 12.61
C GLU A 413 -18.19 14.45 12.96
N GLN A 414 -17.68 13.95 14.09
CA GLN A 414 -18.14 12.72 14.72
C GLN A 414 -19.40 13.00 15.57
N PRO A 415 -20.53 12.30 15.35
CA PRO A 415 -21.68 12.39 16.24
C PRO A 415 -21.32 11.86 17.63
N PRO A 416 -22.01 12.32 18.70
CA PRO A 416 -21.77 11.81 20.04
C PRO A 416 -22.04 10.29 20.11
N PRO A 417 -21.28 9.54 20.93
CA PRO A 417 -21.55 8.12 21.12
C PRO A 417 -22.89 7.91 21.84
N ASP A 418 -23.71 7.01 21.29
CA ASP A 418 -24.93 6.47 21.93
C ASP A 418 -24.61 5.57 23.14
#